data_AF-A0A917TBU1-F1
#
_entry.id   AF-A0A917TBU1-F1
#
_cell.length_a   1.000
_cell.length_b   1.000
_cell.length_c   1.000
_cell.angle_alpha   90.00
_cell.angle_beta   90.00
_cell.angle_gamma   90.00
#
_symmetry.space_group_name_H-M   'P 1'
#
loop_
_entity.id
_entity.type
_entity.pdbx_description
1 polymer ?
#
loop_
_entity_poly.entity_id
_entity_poly.type
_entity_poly.pdbx_seq_one_letter_code
_entity_poly.pdbx_strand_id
1 'polypeptide(L)'
;MGAGGEVTRLRSRMSRTFATKEGLLRTEVSTLPVNYLSGKSWLPIDDSLVTNTVGALINRADDFSVVLPALAGTPAISGQGGLSVTSLLTGAALVAPKVDGQTATYAGVFPGVDEVFQVRPRVLEQTLRLASAAVPTSYPQQVTLSVGYRLGDALADGSLPILDSSGTQVAALPAPVLFDSSTDPDTNTSTVNARYQVSGVAPTYAVTTVVDR
;
A
#
# COMPACT_ATOMS: atom_id res chain seq x y z
N MET A 1 -25.43 -10.01 -22.66
CA MET A 1 -26.31 -10.02 -21.47
C MET A 1 -25.97 -8.80 -20.63
N GLY A 2 -26.87 -7.81 -20.56
CA GLY A 2 -26.64 -6.61 -19.73
C GLY A 2 -27.20 -6.82 -18.33
N ALA A 3 -26.40 -6.57 -17.30
CA ALA A 3 -26.87 -6.61 -15.93
C ALA A 3 -27.99 -5.57 -15.71
N GLY A 4 -29.07 -5.96 -15.03
CA GLY A 4 -29.96 -5.01 -14.36
C GLY A 4 -29.25 -4.38 -13.15
N GLY A 5 -29.94 -3.48 -12.45
CA GLY A 5 -29.35 -2.70 -11.36
C GLY A 5 -28.75 -3.53 -10.23
N GLU A 6 -27.72 -2.98 -9.57
CA GLU A 6 -27.10 -3.58 -8.38
C GLU A 6 -28.12 -3.65 -7.23
N VAL A 7 -28.21 -4.80 -6.57
CA VAL A 7 -29.01 -5.03 -5.36
C VAL A 7 -28.14 -4.76 -4.14
N THR A 8 -27.97 -3.48 -3.80
CA THR A 8 -26.98 -3.00 -2.82
C THR A 8 -27.12 -3.60 -1.42
N ARG A 9 -28.33 -3.98 -0.98
CA ARG A 9 -28.57 -4.67 0.31
C ARG A 9 -27.94 -6.06 0.41
N LEU A 10 -27.53 -6.64 -0.71
CA LEU A 10 -26.85 -7.94 -0.79
C LEU A 10 -25.34 -7.82 -0.90
N ARG A 11 -24.78 -6.60 -0.80
CA ARG A 11 -23.33 -6.42 -0.75
C ARG A 11 -22.75 -7.16 0.45
N SER A 12 -21.58 -7.73 0.24
CA SER A 12 -20.68 -8.19 1.28
C SER A 12 -19.30 -7.57 1.04
N ARG A 13 -18.36 -7.77 1.97
CA ARG A 13 -16.96 -7.38 1.78
C ARG A 13 -16.40 -7.84 0.42
N MET A 14 -16.77 -9.04 -0.01
CA MET A 14 -16.16 -9.72 -1.16
C MET A 14 -17.08 -9.81 -2.38
N SER A 15 -18.30 -9.27 -2.33
CA SER A 15 -19.27 -9.51 -3.40
C SER A 15 -20.22 -8.37 -3.71
N ARG A 16 -20.67 -8.33 -4.96
CA ARG A 16 -21.75 -7.47 -5.47
C ARG A 16 -22.79 -8.35 -6.16
N THR A 17 -24.07 -8.03 -5.99
CA THR A 17 -25.16 -8.81 -6.57
C THR A 17 -26.01 -7.91 -7.46
N PHE A 18 -26.37 -8.40 -8.64
CA PHE A 18 -27.13 -7.67 -9.66
C PHE A 18 -28.39 -8.43 -10.01
N ALA A 19 -29.49 -7.69 -10.23
CA ALA A 19 -30.66 -8.27 -10.87
C ALA A 19 -30.34 -8.51 -12.36
N THR A 20 -30.82 -9.60 -12.92
CA THR A 20 -30.79 -9.85 -14.36
C THR A 20 -32.12 -9.42 -14.98
N LYS A 21 -32.18 -9.27 -16.31
CA LYS A 21 -33.44 -8.91 -16.98
C LYS A 21 -34.46 -10.05 -16.88
N GLU A 22 -33.98 -11.26 -16.67
CA GLU A 22 -34.72 -12.51 -16.56
C GLU A 22 -35.28 -12.75 -15.14
N GLY A 23 -35.07 -11.81 -14.19
CA GLY A 23 -35.55 -11.93 -12.81
C GLY A 23 -34.65 -12.79 -11.90
N LEU A 24 -33.55 -13.32 -12.43
CA LEU A 24 -32.53 -14.03 -11.64
C LEU A 24 -31.55 -13.04 -10.99
N LEU A 25 -30.78 -13.52 -10.01
CA LEU A 25 -29.66 -12.79 -9.42
C LEU A 25 -28.33 -13.31 -9.96
N ARG A 26 -27.41 -12.39 -10.26
CA ARG A 26 -26.00 -12.70 -10.53
C ARG A 26 -25.15 -12.10 -9.43
N THR A 27 -24.32 -12.92 -8.79
CA THR A 27 -23.36 -12.44 -7.80
C THR A 27 -21.96 -12.54 -8.36
N GLU A 28 -21.25 -11.42 -8.31
CA GLU A 28 -19.83 -11.33 -8.61
C GLU A 28 -19.08 -11.43 -7.28
N VAL A 29 -18.14 -12.38 -7.21
CA VAL A 29 -17.33 -12.66 -6.02
C VAL A 29 -15.88 -12.37 -6.36
N SER A 30 -15.19 -11.67 -5.47
CA SER A 30 -13.80 -11.26 -5.60
C SER A 30 -12.91 -11.97 -4.57
N THR A 31 -11.62 -12.11 -4.88
CA THR A 31 -10.58 -12.59 -3.95
C THR A 31 -10.07 -11.49 -3.04
N LEU A 32 -10.25 -10.23 -3.42
CA LEU A 32 -9.96 -9.04 -2.62
C LEU A 32 -11.26 -8.30 -2.26
N PRO A 33 -11.29 -7.55 -1.13
CA PRO A 33 -12.44 -6.73 -0.78
C PRO A 33 -12.84 -5.79 -1.93
N VAL A 34 -14.14 -5.67 -2.15
CA VAL A 34 -14.75 -4.74 -3.12
C VAL A 34 -15.72 -3.77 -2.46
N ASN A 35 -16.09 -4.04 -1.20
CA ASN A 35 -16.85 -3.15 -0.35
C ASN A 35 -16.22 -3.10 1.04
N TYR A 36 -16.40 -1.97 1.71
CA TYR A 36 -16.01 -1.76 3.10
C TYR A 36 -17.24 -1.42 3.95
N LEU A 37 -17.17 -1.73 5.24
CA LEU A 37 -18.28 -1.48 6.16
C LEU A 37 -18.14 -0.09 6.77
N SER A 38 -19.09 0.79 6.48
CA SER A 38 -19.19 2.12 7.09
C SER A 38 -20.48 2.19 7.93
N GLY A 39 -20.33 2.27 9.25
CA GLY A 39 -21.45 2.12 10.18
C GLY A 39 -22.13 0.76 10.04
N LYS A 40 -23.32 0.73 9.45
CA LYS A 40 -24.10 -0.50 9.20
C LYS A 40 -24.27 -0.82 7.71
N SER A 41 -23.56 -0.11 6.83
CA SER A 41 -23.76 -0.17 5.39
C SER A 41 -22.49 -0.56 4.66
N TRP A 42 -22.62 -1.47 3.70
CA TRP A 42 -21.55 -1.81 2.78
C TRP A 42 -21.47 -0.79 1.64
N LEU A 43 -20.38 -0.05 1.61
CA LEU A 43 -20.07 0.94 0.59
C LEU A 43 -18.97 0.39 -0.34
N PRO A 44 -18.97 0.76 -1.63
CA PRO A 44 -17.93 0.30 -2.55
C PRO A 44 -16.58 0.89 -2.13
N ILE A 45 -15.51 0.12 -2.33
CA ILE A 45 -14.14 0.63 -2.21
C ILE A 45 -13.84 1.51 -3.43
N ASP A 46 -13.18 2.63 -3.18
CA ASP A 46 -12.64 3.55 -4.18
C ASP A 46 -11.25 4.02 -3.70
N ASP A 47 -10.22 3.35 -4.17
CA ASP A 47 -8.83 3.60 -3.81
C ASP A 47 -8.20 4.77 -4.58
N SER A 48 -8.95 5.44 -5.46
CA SER A 48 -8.41 6.58 -6.18
C SER A 48 -8.06 7.73 -5.23
N LEU A 49 -6.92 8.35 -5.52
CA LEU A 49 -6.37 9.42 -4.72
C LEU A 49 -7.07 10.74 -5.02
N VAL A 50 -7.41 11.46 -3.95
CA VAL A 50 -7.96 12.81 -4.00
C VAL A 50 -7.18 13.73 -3.07
N THR A 51 -7.09 15.00 -3.45
CA THR A 51 -6.45 16.01 -2.61
C THR A 51 -7.40 16.44 -1.49
N ASN A 52 -6.91 16.48 -0.25
CA ASN A 52 -7.64 17.00 0.89
C ASN A 52 -7.47 18.52 1.04
N THR A 53 -8.06 19.12 2.08
CA THR A 53 -8.05 20.58 2.30
C THR A 53 -6.67 21.16 2.59
N VAL A 54 -5.69 20.34 2.99
CA VAL A 54 -4.31 20.77 3.28
C VAL A 54 -3.32 20.38 2.18
N GLY A 55 -3.80 19.86 1.05
CA GLY A 55 -2.99 19.52 -0.11
C GLY A 55 -2.40 18.09 -0.12
N ALA A 56 -2.62 17.28 0.91
CA ALA A 56 -2.20 15.89 0.93
C ALA A 56 -3.15 15.02 0.08
N LEU A 57 -2.64 13.92 -0.47
CA LEU A 57 -3.44 12.94 -1.20
C LEU A 57 -3.97 11.88 -0.23
N ILE A 58 -5.24 11.52 -0.37
CA ILE A 58 -5.90 10.49 0.42
C ILE A 58 -6.68 9.54 -0.50
N ASN A 59 -6.83 8.27 -0.11
CA ASN A 59 -7.73 7.36 -0.81
C ASN A 59 -9.19 7.80 -0.59
N ARG A 60 -10.03 7.69 -1.62
CA ARG A 60 -11.39 8.25 -1.58
C ARG A 60 -12.32 7.48 -0.62
N ALA A 61 -12.26 6.16 -0.61
CA ALA A 61 -13.13 5.34 0.24
C ALA A 61 -12.59 3.90 0.45
N ASP A 62 -12.19 3.56 1.68
CA ASP A 62 -11.93 2.18 2.12
C ASP A 62 -12.08 2.06 3.66
N ASP A 63 -11.92 0.87 4.24
CA ASP A 63 -11.81 0.62 5.68
C ASP A 63 -10.43 0.96 6.28
N PHE A 64 -9.51 1.44 5.45
CA PHE A 64 -8.22 2.01 5.83
C PHE A 64 -8.02 3.38 5.17
N SER A 65 -7.09 4.16 5.71
CA SER A 65 -6.77 5.50 5.21
C SER A 65 -5.30 5.60 4.84
N VAL A 66 -5.04 6.14 3.65
CA VAL A 66 -3.71 6.56 3.19
C VAL A 66 -3.64 8.08 3.23
N VAL A 67 -2.50 8.61 3.66
CA VAL A 67 -2.16 10.02 3.50
C VAL A 67 -0.78 10.09 2.84
N LEU A 68 -0.72 10.61 1.62
CA LEU A 68 0.54 10.92 0.96
C LEU A 68 0.77 12.44 0.99
N PRO A 69 1.94 12.90 1.41
CA PRO A 69 2.21 14.32 1.55
C PRO A 69 2.23 15.06 0.19
N ALA A 70 1.90 16.35 0.20
CA ALA A 70 1.86 17.19 -1.01
C ALA A 70 3.21 17.29 -1.74
N LEU A 71 4.30 17.08 -1.00
CA LEU A 71 5.67 16.90 -1.48
C LEU A 71 6.18 15.57 -0.91
N ALA A 72 7.11 14.90 -1.59
CA ALA A 72 7.76 13.69 -1.08
C ALA A 72 8.23 13.92 0.36
N GLY A 73 7.93 12.97 1.24
CA GLY A 73 8.00 13.17 2.69
C GLY A 73 7.54 11.91 3.41
N THR A 74 6.76 12.08 4.47
CA THR A 74 6.30 10.96 5.31
C THR A 74 4.86 10.54 4.94
N PRO A 75 4.65 9.56 4.04
CA PRO A 75 3.36 8.89 3.89
C PRO A 75 2.93 8.20 5.19
N ALA A 76 1.62 8.09 5.36
CA ALA A 76 0.99 7.38 6.45
C ALA A 76 -0.08 6.42 5.92
N ILE A 77 -0.18 5.25 6.54
CA ILE A 77 -1.29 4.32 6.40
C ILE A 77 -1.87 4.03 7.79
N SER A 78 -3.19 4.10 7.91
CA SER A 78 -3.90 3.82 9.16
C SER A 78 -5.03 2.84 8.87
N GLY A 79 -5.11 1.76 9.63
CA GLY A 79 -6.08 0.69 9.43
C GLY A 79 -7.02 0.50 10.62
N GLN A 80 -7.92 -0.48 10.47
CA GLN A 80 -8.75 -0.98 11.56
C GLN A 80 -7.89 -1.47 12.74
N GLY A 81 -8.40 -1.33 13.96
CA GLY A 81 -7.70 -1.76 15.17
C GLY A 81 -6.74 -0.73 15.78
N GLY A 82 -6.52 0.42 15.14
CA GLY A 82 -5.69 1.51 15.68
C GLY A 82 -4.22 1.47 15.24
N LEU A 83 -3.85 0.55 14.35
CA LEU A 83 -2.54 0.55 13.72
C LEU A 83 -2.41 1.76 12.79
N SER A 84 -1.35 2.53 13.00
CA SER A 84 -0.87 3.54 12.07
C SER A 84 0.60 3.30 11.80
N VAL A 85 1.00 3.42 10.54
CA VAL A 85 2.38 3.26 10.07
C VAL A 85 2.74 4.48 9.24
N THR A 86 3.87 5.09 9.54
CA THR A 86 4.46 6.13 8.70
C THR A 86 5.82 5.67 8.19
N SER A 87 6.19 6.02 6.97
CA SER A 87 7.49 5.64 6.38
C SER A 87 8.10 6.83 5.66
N LEU A 88 9.19 7.40 6.19
CA LEU A 88 9.91 8.49 5.53
C LEU A 88 11.12 7.94 4.77
N LEU A 89 11.14 8.09 3.45
CA LEU A 89 12.32 7.82 2.64
C LEU A 89 13.40 8.87 2.92
N THR A 90 14.43 8.48 3.67
CA THR A 90 15.42 9.41 4.21
C THR A 90 16.36 9.91 3.11
N GLY A 91 16.49 11.23 3.02
CA GLY A 91 17.32 11.90 2.01
C GLY A 91 16.61 12.18 0.68
N ALA A 92 15.33 11.83 0.57
CA ALA A 92 14.53 12.14 -0.61
C ALA A 92 14.39 13.66 -0.82
N ALA A 93 14.44 14.10 -2.07
CA ALA A 93 14.17 15.47 -2.46
C ALA A 93 12.67 15.82 -2.27
N LEU A 94 12.37 17.07 -1.90
CA LEU A 94 11.00 17.56 -1.76
C LEU A 94 10.38 17.86 -3.13
N VAL A 95 9.79 16.85 -3.76
CA VAL A 95 9.15 16.95 -5.09
C VAL A 95 7.64 16.74 -4.98
N ALA A 96 6.83 17.43 -5.78
CA ALA A 96 5.39 17.21 -5.82
C ALA A 96 5.04 15.98 -6.67
N PRO A 97 3.97 15.22 -6.34
CA PRO A 97 3.58 14.05 -7.12
C PRO A 97 2.76 14.42 -8.35
N LYS A 98 2.86 13.59 -9.38
CA LYS A 98 1.81 13.44 -10.41
C LYS A 98 0.84 12.35 -9.96
N VAL A 99 -0.45 12.60 -10.07
CA VAL A 99 -1.50 11.65 -9.65
C VAL A 99 -2.25 11.11 -10.86
N ASP A 100 -2.48 9.81 -10.88
CA ASP A 100 -3.32 9.11 -11.86
C ASP A 100 -4.12 8.00 -11.15
N GLY A 101 -5.44 8.19 -11.03
CA GLY A 101 -6.30 7.26 -10.30
C GLY A 101 -5.82 7.03 -8.87
N GLN A 102 -5.41 5.79 -8.57
CA GLN A 102 -4.92 5.33 -7.25
C GLN A 102 -3.39 5.41 -7.11
N THR A 103 -2.70 6.01 -8.08
CA THR A 103 -1.24 6.08 -8.16
C THR A 103 -0.74 7.52 -8.00
N ALA A 104 0.28 7.72 -7.17
CA ALA A 104 1.03 8.96 -7.05
C ALA A 104 2.51 8.70 -7.35
N THR A 105 3.07 9.50 -8.27
CA THR A 105 4.49 9.41 -8.68
C THR A 105 5.24 10.67 -8.27
N TYR A 106 6.17 10.52 -7.34
CA TYR A 106 7.13 11.52 -6.91
C TYR A 106 8.41 11.36 -7.75
N ALA A 107 8.50 12.09 -8.85
CA ALA A 107 9.61 11.95 -9.79
C ALA A 107 10.89 12.62 -9.27
N GLY A 108 12.02 11.92 -9.34
CA GLY A 108 13.33 12.44 -8.94
C GLY A 108 13.49 12.64 -7.43
N VAL A 109 12.94 11.75 -6.60
CA VAL A 109 13.23 11.72 -5.14
C VAL A 109 14.71 11.50 -4.86
N PHE A 110 15.40 10.79 -5.76
CA PHE A 110 16.86 10.77 -5.86
C PHE A 110 17.27 10.90 -7.35
N PRO A 111 18.54 11.22 -7.65
CA PRO A 111 19.02 11.20 -9.03
C PRO A 111 18.76 9.84 -9.71
N GLY A 112 17.88 9.84 -10.72
CA GLY A 112 17.50 8.64 -11.46
C GLY A 112 16.55 7.68 -10.71
N VAL A 113 15.91 8.12 -9.63
CA VAL A 113 14.95 7.30 -8.85
C VAL A 113 13.66 8.08 -8.62
N ASP A 114 12.55 7.46 -8.99
CA ASP A 114 11.21 7.94 -8.64
C ASP A 114 10.63 7.09 -7.51
N GLU A 115 9.81 7.71 -6.65
CA GLU A 115 9.02 7.00 -5.65
C GLU A 115 7.56 6.99 -6.12
N VAL A 116 7.01 5.79 -6.28
CA VAL A 116 5.64 5.58 -6.74
C VAL A 116 4.87 4.91 -5.63
N PHE A 117 3.73 5.49 -5.25
CA PHE A 117 2.77 4.88 -4.36
C PHE A 117 1.55 4.43 -5.14
N GLN A 118 1.06 3.24 -4.86
CA GLN A 118 -0.21 2.74 -5.38
C GLN A 118 -1.09 2.24 -4.24
N VAL A 119 -2.29 2.79 -4.13
CA VAL A 119 -3.31 2.29 -3.20
C VAL A 119 -4.03 1.11 -3.85
N ARG A 120 -4.12 0.02 -3.10
CA ARG A 120 -4.88 -1.19 -3.46
C ARG A 120 -5.71 -1.62 -2.25
N PRO A 121 -6.72 -2.49 -2.42
CA PRO A 121 -7.50 -2.96 -1.29
C PRO A 121 -6.60 -3.58 -0.22
N ARG A 122 -6.57 -2.95 0.97
CA ARG A 122 -5.74 -3.30 2.15
C ARG A 122 -4.22 -3.15 2.00
N VAL A 123 -3.71 -2.56 0.92
CA VAL A 123 -2.27 -2.46 0.65
C VAL A 123 -1.92 -1.05 0.15
N LEU A 124 -0.90 -0.44 0.74
CA LEU A 124 -0.18 0.66 0.13
C LEU A 124 1.12 0.09 -0.45
N GLU A 125 1.20 0.01 -1.76
CA GLU A 125 2.39 -0.42 -2.47
C GLU A 125 3.33 0.76 -2.66
N GLN A 126 4.61 0.56 -2.36
CA GLN A 126 5.67 1.52 -2.64
C GLN A 126 6.66 0.89 -3.63
N THR A 127 6.90 1.58 -4.74
CA THR A 127 7.88 1.19 -5.74
C THR A 127 8.93 2.29 -5.87
N LEU A 128 10.21 1.91 -5.81
CA LEU A 128 11.31 2.77 -6.21
C LEU A 128 11.68 2.45 -7.66
N ARG A 129 11.30 3.32 -8.59
CA ARG A 129 11.58 3.12 -10.02
C ARG A 129 12.99 3.59 -10.32
N LEU A 130 13.86 2.65 -10.67
CA LEU A 130 15.27 2.91 -10.95
C LEU A 130 15.46 3.15 -12.45
N ALA A 131 16.06 4.28 -12.84
CA ALA A 131 16.34 4.58 -14.24
C ALA A 131 17.46 3.69 -14.83
N SER A 132 18.35 3.17 -14.00
CA SER A 132 19.41 2.24 -14.39
C SER A 132 20.02 1.54 -13.16
N ALA A 133 20.88 0.55 -13.40
CA ALA A 133 21.68 -0.07 -12.34
C ALA A 133 22.81 0.83 -11.79
N ALA A 134 22.96 2.08 -12.24
CA ALA A 134 23.98 3.00 -11.71
C ALA A 134 23.51 3.83 -10.51
N VAL A 135 22.21 3.81 -10.20
CA VAL A 135 21.61 4.53 -9.05
C VAL A 135 22.01 3.88 -7.71
N PRO A 136 21.70 4.48 -6.54
CA PRO A 136 21.99 3.85 -5.24
C PRO A 136 21.41 2.43 -5.09
N THR A 137 22.03 1.60 -4.27
CA THR A 137 21.53 0.25 -3.90
C THR A 137 20.91 0.21 -2.51
N SER A 138 20.88 1.34 -1.80
CA SER A 138 20.43 1.39 -0.41
C SER A 138 19.47 2.56 -0.23
N TYR A 139 18.30 2.25 0.32
CA TYR A 139 17.20 3.19 0.48
C TYR A 139 16.72 3.15 1.94
N PRO A 140 17.28 4.01 2.82
CA PRO A 140 16.91 4.06 4.23
C PRO A 140 15.53 4.70 4.42
N GLN A 141 14.69 4.03 5.19
CA GLN A 141 13.36 4.49 5.57
C GLN A 141 13.26 4.61 7.08
N GLN A 142 12.73 5.72 7.57
CA GLN A 142 12.33 5.85 8.96
C GLN A 142 10.86 5.39 9.08
N VAL A 143 10.67 4.19 9.63
CA VAL A 143 9.35 3.59 9.84
C VAL A 143 8.92 3.84 11.28
N THR A 144 7.79 4.50 11.49
CA THR A 144 7.21 4.70 12.82
C THR A 144 5.84 4.03 12.90
N LEU A 145 5.61 3.27 13.96
CA LEU A 145 4.37 2.59 14.28
C LEU A 145 3.62 3.32 15.40
N SER A 146 2.29 3.24 15.42
CA SER A 146 1.51 3.70 16.57
C SER A 146 1.87 2.93 17.85
N VAL A 147 1.66 3.57 19.00
CA VAL A 147 1.92 2.95 20.32
C VAL A 147 1.13 1.65 20.46
N GLY A 148 1.76 0.63 21.04
CA GLY A 148 1.17 -0.71 21.19
C GLY A 148 1.52 -1.67 20.05
N TYR A 149 2.22 -1.19 19.01
CA TYR A 149 2.73 -2.01 17.93
C TYR A 149 4.25 -2.00 17.86
N ARG A 150 4.82 -3.06 17.29
CA ARG A 150 6.27 -3.20 17.03
C ARG A 150 6.51 -4.02 15.76
N LEU A 151 7.67 -3.84 15.14
CA LEU A 151 8.18 -4.81 14.18
C LEU A 151 8.68 -6.05 14.94
N GLY A 152 8.34 -7.23 14.43
CA GLY A 152 8.96 -8.49 14.80
C GLY A 152 10.19 -8.79 13.94
N ASP A 153 10.83 -9.92 14.24
CA ASP A 153 11.96 -10.41 13.44
C ASP A 153 11.51 -10.79 12.02
N ALA A 154 12.42 -10.67 11.05
CA ALA A 154 12.15 -11.06 9.68
C ALA A 154 11.74 -12.54 9.60
N LEU A 155 10.66 -12.82 8.88
CA LEU A 155 10.20 -14.17 8.61
C LEU A 155 11.07 -14.84 7.54
N ALA A 156 10.88 -16.14 7.33
CA ALA A 156 11.64 -16.91 6.35
C ALA A 156 11.47 -16.42 4.90
N ASP A 157 10.37 -15.73 4.60
CA ASP A 157 10.11 -15.11 3.30
C ASP A 157 10.72 -13.70 3.17
N GLY A 158 11.37 -13.18 4.21
CA GLY A 158 11.98 -11.85 4.25
C GLY A 158 11.03 -10.71 4.65
N SER A 159 9.75 -11.01 4.93
CA SER A 159 8.80 -10.02 5.41
C SER A 159 9.04 -9.65 6.88
N LEU A 160 8.66 -8.43 7.26
CA LEU A 160 8.70 -7.94 8.64
C LEU A 160 7.29 -7.90 9.21
N PRO A 161 6.93 -8.75 10.18
CA PRO A 161 5.60 -8.74 10.76
C PRO A 161 5.43 -7.53 11.69
N ILE A 162 4.25 -6.90 11.65
CA ILE A 162 3.83 -5.90 12.63
C ILE A 162 3.00 -6.60 13.68
N LEU A 163 3.48 -6.58 14.91
CA LEU A 163 2.89 -7.26 16.06
C LEU A 163 2.22 -6.26 17.00
N ASP A 164 1.06 -6.64 17.54
CA ASP A 164 0.42 -5.90 18.62
C ASP A 164 1.07 -6.20 20.00
N SER A 165 0.51 -5.62 21.06
CA SER A 165 0.99 -5.80 22.44
C SER A 165 0.84 -7.23 22.96
N SER A 166 -0.03 -8.04 22.36
CA SER A 166 -0.17 -9.47 22.68
C SER A 166 0.83 -10.35 21.93
N GLY A 167 1.56 -9.78 20.96
CA GLY A 167 2.44 -10.53 20.06
C GLY A 167 1.73 -11.12 18.85
N THR A 168 0.47 -10.75 18.61
CA THR A 168 -0.30 -11.21 17.44
C THR A 168 0.09 -10.37 16.22
N GLN A 169 0.35 -11.02 15.09
CA GLN A 169 0.59 -10.33 13.83
C GLN A 169 -0.70 -9.73 13.29
N VAL A 170 -0.69 -8.41 13.07
CA VAL A 170 -1.84 -7.65 12.56
C VAL A 170 -1.62 -7.09 11.15
N ALA A 171 -0.36 -6.94 10.74
CA ALA A 171 0.06 -6.50 9.41
C ALA A 171 1.51 -6.96 9.15
N ALA A 172 2.07 -6.63 8.00
CA ALA A 172 3.48 -6.86 7.70
C ALA A 172 3.98 -5.85 6.65
N LEU A 173 5.29 -5.63 6.64
CA LEU A 173 6.00 -5.11 5.47
C LEU A 173 6.44 -6.34 4.65
N PRO A 174 5.89 -6.57 3.45
CA PRO A 174 6.32 -7.66 2.59
C PRO A 174 7.80 -7.53 2.22
N ALA A 175 8.45 -8.66 1.96
CA ALA A 175 9.84 -8.66 1.47
C ALA A 175 9.96 -7.80 0.20
N PRO A 176 11.01 -6.97 0.09
CA PRO A 176 11.20 -6.17 -1.10
C PRO A 176 11.65 -7.07 -2.24
N VAL A 177 11.19 -6.75 -3.45
CA VAL A 177 11.56 -7.47 -4.67
C VAL A 177 12.14 -6.49 -5.68
N LEU A 178 13.08 -6.97 -6.49
CA LEU A 178 13.63 -6.24 -7.63
C LEU A 178 13.26 -6.99 -8.91
N PHE A 179 12.74 -6.27 -9.89
CA PHE A 179 12.41 -6.81 -11.21
C PHE A 179 12.82 -5.81 -12.30
N ASP A 180 13.10 -6.33 -13.49
CA ASP A 180 13.39 -5.49 -14.65
C ASP A 180 12.09 -4.92 -15.23
N SER A 181 12.11 -3.69 -15.72
CA SER A 181 10.92 -3.06 -16.33
C SER A 181 10.36 -3.78 -17.57
N SER A 182 11.15 -4.65 -18.20
CA SER A 182 10.74 -5.50 -19.32
C SER A 182 10.07 -6.81 -18.87
N THR A 183 10.07 -7.10 -17.57
CA THR A 183 9.41 -8.27 -16.96
C THR A 183 8.17 -7.83 -16.17
N ASP A 184 7.04 -8.52 -16.37
CA ASP A 184 5.82 -8.25 -15.62
C ASP A 184 5.95 -8.79 -14.19
N PRO A 185 5.79 -7.94 -13.14
CA PRO A 185 5.90 -8.34 -11.74
C PRO A 185 4.95 -9.48 -11.34
N ASP A 186 3.83 -9.65 -12.06
CA ASP A 186 2.83 -10.69 -11.81
C ASP A 186 3.15 -12.02 -12.52
N THR A 187 4.09 -12.04 -13.49
CA THR A 187 4.38 -13.24 -14.32
C THR A 187 5.65 -14.01 -13.96
N ASN A 188 6.26 -13.69 -12.81
CA ASN A 188 7.22 -14.54 -12.09
C ASN A 188 8.54 -14.86 -12.83
N THR A 189 9.42 -13.87 -12.89
CA THR A 189 10.88 -14.08 -12.69
C THR A 189 11.41 -13.04 -11.69
N SER A 190 10.76 -12.94 -10.54
CA SER A 190 11.26 -12.11 -9.44
C SER A 190 12.47 -12.82 -8.82
N THR A 191 13.67 -12.31 -9.08
CA THR A 191 14.85 -12.71 -8.31
C THR A 191 14.83 -11.96 -6.99
N VAL A 192 14.86 -12.66 -5.86
CA VAL A 192 15.00 -12.07 -4.52
C VAL A 192 16.39 -11.46 -4.40
N ASN A 193 16.57 -10.27 -4.97
CA ASN A 193 17.80 -9.49 -4.98
C ASN A 193 17.64 -8.21 -4.15
N ALA A 194 16.69 -8.20 -3.21
CA ALA A 194 16.54 -7.13 -2.26
C ALA A 194 16.17 -7.69 -0.88
N ARG A 195 16.57 -6.98 0.17
CA ARG A 195 16.27 -7.34 1.57
C ARG A 195 16.16 -6.11 2.45
N TYR A 196 15.48 -6.28 3.58
CA TYR A 196 15.51 -5.28 4.65
C TYR A 196 16.74 -5.48 5.55
N GLN A 197 17.36 -4.38 5.93
CA GLN A 197 18.20 -4.27 7.11
C GLN A 197 17.49 -3.37 8.11
N VAL A 198 17.21 -3.90 9.31
CA VAL A 198 16.41 -3.21 10.32
C VAL A 198 17.28 -2.89 11.53
N SER A 199 17.17 -1.67 12.04
CA SER A 199 17.72 -1.25 13.32
C SER A 199 16.77 -0.31 14.05
N GLY A 200 17.02 -0.07 15.33
CA GLY A 200 16.13 0.72 16.19
C GLY A 200 15.13 -0.15 16.94
N VAL A 201 14.21 0.52 17.63
CA VAL A 201 13.22 -0.10 18.52
C VAL A 201 11.91 0.65 18.44
N ALA A 202 10.81 0.01 18.86
CA ALA A 202 9.51 0.65 18.87
C ALA A 202 9.54 2.02 19.60
N PRO A 203 8.84 3.03 19.07
CA PRO A 203 7.95 2.97 17.91
C PRO A 203 8.65 3.21 16.56
N THR A 204 9.95 3.53 16.53
CA THR A 204 10.64 4.03 15.32
C THR A 204 11.85 3.18 14.96
N TYR A 205 11.86 2.71 13.72
CA TYR A 205 12.87 1.83 13.14
C TYR A 205 13.53 2.51 11.94
N ALA A 206 14.83 2.27 11.77
CA ALA A 206 15.50 2.49 10.50
C ALA A 206 15.43 1.18 9.71
N VAL A 207 14.59 1.16 8.67
CA VAL A 207 14.40 0.04 7.75
C VAL A 207 15.07 0.41 6.44
N THR A 208 16.17 -0.24 6.10
CA THR A 208 16.89 0.02 4.86
C THR A 208 16.60 -1.07 3.86
N THR A 209 16.02 -0.71 2.71
CA THR A 209 15.96 -1.63 1.57
C THR A 209 17.31 -1.65 0.88
N VAL A 210 17.96 -2.81 0.87
CA VAL A 210 19.24 -3.04 0.20
C VAL A 210 19.01 -3.91 -1.02
N VAL A 211 19.45 -3.43 -2.18
CA VAL A 211 19.46 -4.15 -3.44
C VAL A 211 20.80 -4.87 -3.58
N ASP A 212 20.76 -6.18 -3.64
CA ASP A 212 21.90 -7.03 -3.93
C ASP A 212 22.15 -7.03 -5.45
N ARG A 213 23.39 -6.75 -5.87
CA ARG A 213 23.84 -6.76 -7.28
C ARG A 213 24.80 -7.90 -7.53
#